data_AF-A0A7X8D2G7-F1
#
_entry.id   AF-A0A7X8D2G7-F1
#
_cell.length_a   1.000
_cell.length_b   1.000
_cell.length_c   1.000
_cell.angle_alpha   90.00
_cell.angle_beta   90.00
_cell.angle_gamma   90.00
#
_symmetry.space_group_name_H-M   'P 1'
#
loop_
_entity.id
_entity.type
_entity.pdbx_description
1 polymer ?
#
loop_
_entity_poly.entity_id
_entity_poly.type
_entity_poly.pdbx_seq_one_letter_code
_entity_poly.pdbx_strand_id
1 'polypeptide(L)'
;MTEERNKIRLLLYGSMIVAILLGIYAQDIAYFSNRNLAIPLMVGISIPTILSVFLFLGPPMLVSKFSKQKAMSPKEFNIYLGLNVLLGLVVSAFSLVVLVAWCG
;
A
#
# COMPACT_ATOMS: atom_id res chain seq x y z
N MET A 1 -20.97 12.86 14.33
CA MET A 1 -20.92 12.38 12.92
C MET A 1 -19.65 12.85 12.19
N THR A 2 -19.27 14.12 12.29
CA THR A 2 -18.09 14.69 11.61
C THR A 2 -16.76 14.11 12.09
N GLU A 3 -16.62 13.84 13.38
CA GLU A 3 -15.39 13.30 13.98
C GLU A 3 -15.10 11.86 13.51
N GLU A 4 -16.13 11.01 13.45
CA GLU A 4 -16.00 9.62 12.98
C GLU A 4 -15.61 9.58 11.49
N ARG A 5 -16.20 10.45 10.67
CA ARG A 5 -15.83 10.62 9.26
C ARG A 5 -14.35 11.02 9.11
N ASN A 6 -13.87 11.96 9.92
CA ASN A 6 -12.47 12.38 9.88
C ASN A 6 -11.51 11.26 10.29
N LYS A 7 -11.86 10.47 11.31
CA LYS A 7 -11.08 9.29 11.72
C LYS A 7 -10.99 8.25 10.60
N ILE A 8 -12.09 7.98 9.90
CA ILE A 8 -12.11 7.04 8.76
C ILE A 8 -11.27 7.56 7.60
N ARG A 9 -11.40 8.85 7.25
CA ARG A 9 -10.57 9.47 6.20
C ARG A 9 -9.09 9.40 6.55
N LEU A 10 -8.73 9.74 7.79
CA LEU A 10 -7.36 9.66 8.27
C LEU A 10 -6.83 8.22 8.19
N LEU A 11 -7.63 7.24 8.61
CA LEU A 11 -7.26 5.83 8.53
C LEU A 11 -7.02 5.40 7.08
N LEU A 12 -7.94 5.71 6.17
CA LEU A 12 -7.89 5.32 4.76
C LEU A 12 -6.75 6.02 4.00
N TYR A 13 -6.73 7.35 3.99
CA TYR A 13 -5.70 8.11 3.27
C TYR A 13 -4.33 8.03 3.94
N GLY A 14 -4.29 7.99 5.27
CA GLY A 14 -3.05 7.80 6.03
C GLY A 14 -2.42 6.44 5.75
N SER A 15 -3.21 5.36 5.78
CA SER A 15 -2.71 4.03 5.42
C SER A 15 -2.23 3.96 3.99
N MET A 16 -2.90 4.63 3.05
CA MET A 16 -2.48 4.69 1.65
C MET A 16 -1.10 5.36 1.50
N ILE A 17 -0.88 6.51 2.15
CA ILE A 17 0.42 7.19 2.10
C ILE A 17 1.52 6.31 2.69
N VAL A 18 1.27 5.68 3.84
CA VAL A 18 2.25 4.78 4.48
C VAL A 18 2.52 3.57 3.58
N ALA A 19 1.50 2.98 2.95
CA ALA A 19 1.67 1.86 2.03
C ALA A 19 2.56 2.22 0.84
N ILE A 20 2.37 3.41 0.25
CA ILE A 20 3.16 3.91 -0.88
C ILE A 20 4.63 4.10 -0.45
N LEU A 21 4.87 4.80 0.65
CA LEU A 21 6.23 5.03 1.16
C LEU A 21 6.95 3.71 1.43
N LEU A 22 6.25 2.76 2.04
CA LEU A 22 6.81 1.45 2.38
C LEU A 22 7.09 0.60 1.15
N GLY A 23 6.22 0.65 0.13
CA GLY A 23 6.40 -0.03 -1.14
C GLY A 23 7.59 0.52 -1.94
N ILE A 24 7.68 1.85 -2.07
CA ILE A 24 8.80 2.52 -2.75
C ILE A 24 10.12 2.23 -2.00
N TYR A 25 10.13 2.33 -0.67
CA TYR A 25 11.30 2.03 0.13
C TYR A 25 11.79 0.58 -0.05
N ALA A 26 10.87 -0.39 -0.05
CA ALA A 26 11.19 -1.79 -0.30
C ALA A 26 11.79 -2.00 -1.71
N GLN A 27 11.23 -1.34 -2.72
CA GLN A 27 11.70 -1.40 -4.11
C GLN A 27 13.09 -0.80 -4.29
N ASP A 28 13.36 0.35 -3.67
CA ASP A 28 14.64 1.05 -3.74
C ASP A 28 15.77 0.19 -3.13
N ILE A 29 15.50 -0.39 -1.95
CA ILE A 29 16.43 -1.32 -1.31
C ILE A 29 16.63 -2.58 -2.13
N ALA A 30 15.57 -3.16 -2.71
CA ALA A 30 15.71 -4.32 -3.59
C ALA A 30 16.57 -4.00 -4.81
N TYR A 31 16.35 -2.85 -5.46
CA TYR A 31 17.15 -2.43 -6.61
C TYR A 31 18.64 -2.27 -6.25
N PHE A 32 18.94 -1.68 -5.09
CA PHE A 32 20.32 -1.54 -4.62
C PHE A 32 20.95 -2.88 -4.19
N SER A 33 20.18 -3.73 -3.50
CA SER A 33 20.63 -5.03 -2.99
C SER A 33 20.94 -6.02 -4.11
N ASN A 34 20.20 -5.97 -5.21
CA ASN A 34 20.47 -6.77 -6.41
C ASN A 34 21.92 -6.58 -6.91
N ARG A 35 22.46 -5.37 -6.74
CA ARG A 35 23.84 -5.07 -7.12
C ARG A 35 24.89 -5.56 -6.10
N ASN A 36 24.49 -5.97 -4.88
CA ASN A 36 25.43 -6.20 -3.77
C ASN A 36 25.23 -7.52 -2.97
N LEU A 37 24.47 -8.50 -3.49
CA LEU A 37 24.52 -9.94 -3.14
C LEU A 37 24.46 -10.33 -1.63
N ALA A 38 23.62 -9.68 -0.82
CA ALA A 38 23.38 -10.12 0.58
C ALA A 38 21.98 -10.73 0.78
N ILE A 39 21.92 -12.07 0.82
CA ILE A 39 20.71 -12.90 1.13
C ILE A 39 19.93 -12.45 2.39
N PRO A 40 20.55 -12.03 3.52
CA PRO A 40 19.78 -11.57 4.69
C PRO A 40 18.93 -10.31 4.42
N LEU A 41 19.23 -9.54 3.36
CA LEU A 41 18.42 -8.39 2.97
C LEU A 41 17.08 -8.80 2.35
N MET A 42 16.97 -9.98 1.72
CA MET A 42 15.74 -10.43 1.06
C MET A 42 14.57 -10.60 2.05
N VAL A 43 14.84 -11.16 3.23
CA VAL A 43 13.84 -11.27 4.31
C VAL A 43 13.50 -9.89 4.87
N GLY A 44 14.47 -8.97 4.91
CA GLY A 44 14.25 -7.59 5.33
C GLY A 44 13.34 -6.79 4.39
N ILE A 45 13.33 -7.11 3.09
CA ILE A 45 12.52 -6.41 2.08
C ILE A 45 11.14 -7.04 1.90
N SER A 46 10.99 -8.35 2.11
CA SER A 46 9.69 -9.01 2.00
C SER A 46 8.70 -8.52 3.06
N ILE A 47 9.17 -8.21 4.28
CA ILE A 47 8.35 -7.65 5.37
C ILE A 47 7.68 -6.32 4.97
N PRO A 48 8.40 -5.26 4.55
CA PRO A 48 7.78 -3.99 4.16
C PRO A 48 6.90 -4.12 2.91
N THR A 49 7.23 -5.04 1.99
CA THR A 49 6.39 -5.32 0.83
C THR A 49 5.04 -5.92 1.23
N ILE A 50 5.06 -6.97 2.08
CA ILE A 50 3.84 -7.61 2.59
C ILE A 50 3.01 -6.60 3.38
N LEU A 51 3.64 -5.80 4.23
CA LEU A 51 2.94 -4.79 5.02
C LEU A 51 2.31 -3.69 4.14
N SER A 52 2.98 -3.27 3.07
CA SER A 52 2.43 -2.33 2.09
C SER A 52 1.16 -2.88 1.44
N VAL A 53 1.17 -4.15 1.02
CA VAL A 53 -0.02 -4.82 0.46
C VAL A 53 -1.16 -4.89 1.48
N PHE A 54 -0.86 -5.25 2.72
CA PHE A 54 -1.86 -5.25 3.79
C PHE A 54 -2.45 -3.86 4.05
N LEU A 55 -1.66 -2.78 3.92
CA LEU A 55 -2.14 -1.42 4.09
C LEU A 55 -2.97 -0.92 2.90
N PHE A 56 -2.76 -1.45 1.69
CA PHE A 56 -3.64 -1.17 0.56
C PHE A 56 -5.00 -1.91 0.67
N LEU A 57 -5.03 -3.12 1.24
CA LEU A 57 -6.22 -3.97 1.26
C LEU A 57 -7.01 -3.94 2.57
N GLY A 58 -6.32 -3.93 3.71
CA GLY A 58 -6.89 -4.03 5.04
C GLY A 58 -7.83 -2.88 5.38
N PRO A 59 -7.41 -1.60 5.28
CA PRO A 59 -8.23 -0.43 5.57
C PRO A 59 -9.58 -0.39 4.82
N PRO A 60 -9.64 -0.57 3.48
CA PRO A 60 -10.92 -0.64 2.79
C PRO A 60 -11.76 -1.86 3.19
N MET A 61 -11.14 -3.04 3.43
CA MET A 61 -11.85 -4.23 3.92
C MET A 61 -12.45 -4.03 5.32
N LEU A 62 -11.74 -3.36 6.23
CA LEU A 62 -12.22 -3.09 7.59
C LEU A 62 -13.39 -2.10 7.54
N VAL A 63 -13.28 -1.04 6.75
CA VAL A 63 -14.35 -0.04 6.61
C VAL A 63 -15.61 -0.64 5.98
N SER A 64 -15.48 -1.54 4.99
CA SER A 64 -16.62 -2.22 4.39
C SER A 64 -17.24 -3.26 5.33
N LYS A 65 -16.43 -4.11 5.99
CA LYS A 65 -16.91 -5.18 6.87
C LYS A 65 -17.61 -4.66 8.13
N PHE A 66 -17.08 -3.59 8.74
CA PHE A 66 -17.68 -3.02 9.96
C PHE A 66 -18.86 -2.07 9.68
N SER A 67 -19.36 -2.00 8.44
CA SER A 67 -20.45 -1.08 8.04
C SER A 67 -20.18 0.40 8.39
N LYS A 68 -18.93 0.75 8.72
CA LYS A 68 -18.46 2.13 8.95
C LYS A 68 -18.51 2.97 7.67
N GLN A 69 -18.72 2.31 6.53
CA GLN A 69 -19.04 2.96 5.27
C GLN A 69 -20.21 3.94 5.37
N LYS A 70 -21.19 3.75 6.28
CA LYS A 70 -22.29 4.70 6.50
C LYS A 70 -21.83 6.07 7.02
N ALA A 71 -20.66 6.16 7.64
CA ALA A 71 -20.09 7.43 8.11
C ALA A 71 -19.47 8.27 6.97
N MET A 72 -19.23 7.66 5.80
CA MET A 72 -18.68 8.30 4.60
C MET A 72 -19.71 8.25 3.47
N SER A 73 -19.68 9.22 2.54
CA SER A 73 -20.57 9.13 1.38
C SER A 73 -20.10 8.02 0.44
N PRO A 74 -21.01 7.28 -0.22
CA PRO A 74 -20.63 6.24 -1.18
C PRO A 74 -19.73 6.76 -2.30
N LYS A 75 -19.96 8.01 -2.76
CA LYS A 75 -19.15 8.68 -3.77
C LYS A 75 -17.72 8.90 -3.30
N GLU A 76 -17.53 9.40 -2.09
CA GLU A 76 -16.19 9.60 -1.53
C GLU A 76 -15.44 8.28 -1.34
N PHE A 77 -16.12 7.23 -0.89
CA PHE A 77 -15.50 5.92 -0.73
C PHE A 77 -15.12 5.28 -2.07
N ASN A 78 -15.94 5.42 -3.12
CA ASN A 78 -15.60 4.95 -4.46
C ASN A 78 -14.41 5.70 -5.07
N ILE A 79 -14.31 7.02 -4.85
CA ILE A 79 -13.14 7.80 -5.28
C ILE A 79 -11.88 7.29 -4.56
N TYR A 80 -11.96 7.08 -3.24
CA TYR A 80 -10.86 6.49 -2.48
C TYR A 80 -10.44 5.13 -3.03
N LEU A 81 -11.38 4.21 -3.28
CA LEU A 81 -11.08 2.89 -3.84
C LEU A 81 -10.43 2.99 -5.22
N GLY A 82 -10.91 3.89 -6.08
CA GLY A 82 -10.32 4.13 -7.39
C GLY A 82 -8.86 4.60 -7.29
N LEU A 83 -8.59 5.57 -6.42
CA LEU A 83 -7.21 6.04 -6.15
C LEU A 83 -6.34 4.93 -5.56
N ASN A 84 -6.88 4.15 -4.62
CA ASN A 84 -6.18 3.05 -3.96
C ASN A 84 -5.76 1.96 -4.96
N VAL A 85 -6.65 1.60 -5.88
CA VAL A 85 -6.36 0.64 -6.96
C VAL A 85 -5.36 1.22 -7.95
N LEU A 86 -5.53 2.47 -8.38
CA LEU A 86 -4.61 3.11 -9.33
C LEU A 86 -3.20 3.21 -8.76
N LEU A 87 -3.05 3.71 -7.53
CA LEU A 87 -1.74 3.85 -6.88
C LEU A 87 -1.14 2.50 -6.53
N GLY A 88 -1.97 1.54 -6.09
CA GLY A 88 -1.54 0.17 -5.87
C GLY A 88 -0.98 -0.46 -7.14
N LEU A 89 -1.65 -0.30 -8.29
CA LEU A 89 -1.16 -0.77 -9.59
C LEU A 89 0.16 -0.11 -9.99
N VAL A 90 0.30 1.20 -9.82
CA VAL A 90 1.56 1.92 -10.12
C VAL A 90 2.70 1.37 -9.25
N VAL A 91 2.49 1.25 -7.94
CA VAL A 91 3.50 0.68 -7.03
C VAL A 91 3.81 -0.77 -7.41
N SER A 92 2.82 -1.61 -7.67
CA SER A 92 3.04 -3.00 -8.10
C SER A 92 3.77 -3.11 -9.44
N ALA A 93 3.50 -2.23 -10.40
CA ALA A 93 4.21 -2.20 -11.67
C ALA A 93 5.71 -1.89 -11.49
N PHE A 94 6.04 -0.96 -10.58
CA PHE A 94 7.44 -0.72 -10.21
C PHE A 94 8.09 -1.93 -9.54
N SER A 95 7.38 -2.69 -8.70
CA SER A 95 7.89 -3.96 -8.16
C SER A 95 8.23 -4.97 -9.25
N LEU A 96 7.43 -5.05 -10.33
CA LEU A 96 7.72 -5.92 -11.47
C LEU A 96 9.00 -5.50 -12.19
N VAL A 97 9.24 -4.19 -12.36
CA VAL A 97 10.48 -3.69 -12.95
C VAL A 97 11.69 -4.11 -12.10
N VAL A 98 11.60 -3.97 -10.78
CA VAL A 98 12.67 -4.41 -9.86
C VAL A 98 12.86 -5.92 -9.91
N LEU A 99 11.77 -6.70 -10.01
CA LEU A 99 11.83 -8.15 -10.15
C LEU A 99 12.53 -8.57 -11.45
N VAL A 100 12.16 -7.95 -12.58
CA VAL A 100 12.80 -8.18 -13.89
C VAL A 100 14.29 -7.85 -13.83
N ALA A 101 14.64 -6.69 -13.25
CA ALA A 101 16.04 -6.31 -13.05
C ALA A 101 16.83 -7.29 -12.18
N TRP A 102 16.15 -8.01 -11.27
CA TRP A 102 16.73 -9.06 -10.46
C TRP A 102 16.89 -10.38 -11.22
N CYS A 103 15.92 -10.74 -12.07
CA CYS A 103 15.95 -11.98 -12.84
C CYS A 103 16.96 -11.99 -14.00
N GLY A 104 17.36 -10.82 -14.52
CA GLY A 104 18.32 -10.71 -15.62
C GLY A 104 17.68 -10.89 -16.99
#